data_AF-A0A7Z9XNG0-F1
#
_entry.id   AF-A0A7Z9XNG0-F1
#
_cell.length_a   1.000
_cell.length_b   1.000
_cell.length_c   1.000
_cell.angle_alpha   90.00
_cell.angle_beta   90.00
_cell.angle_gamma   90.00
#
_symmetry.space_group_name_H-M   'P 1'
#
loop_
_entity.id
_entity.type
_entity.pdbx_description
1 polymer ?
#
loop_
_entity_poly.entity_id
_entity_poly.type
_entity_poly.pdbx_seq_one_letter_code
_entity_poly.pdbx_strand_id
1 'polypeptide(L)' 'MNDNTENVVWHHATVTRERRQKLNGHQSFVLWFTGLSGSGKSTLAHAVEERLH' A
#
# COMPACT_ATOMS: atom_id res chain seq x y z
N MET A 1 -11.79 4.35 31.87
CA MET A 1 -11.70 4.16 30.40
C MET A 1 -12.21 2.76 30.15
N ASN A 2 -13.44 2.62 29.67
CA ASN A 2 -14.02 1.32 29.32
C ASN A 2 -13.75 1.08 27.83
N ASP A 3 -12.77 0.24 27.53
CA ASP A 3 -12.51 -0.24 26.17
C ASP A 3 -13.50 -1.37 25.84
N ASN A 4 -14.72 -0.99 25.47
CA ASN A 4 -15.75 -1.90 24.98
C ASN A 4 -15.42 -2.32 23.53
N THR A 5 -14.52 -3.30 23.39
CA THR A 5 -14.09 -3.89 22.10
C THR A 5 -14.76 -5.23 21.80
N GLU A 6 -15.80 -5.61 22.55
CA GLU A 6 -16.44 -6.94 22.48
C GLU A 6 -17.16 -7.23 21.14
N ASN A 7 -17.46 -6.22 20.33
CA ASN A 7 -18.22 -6.37 19.08
C ASN A 7 -17.41 -6.04 17.81
N VAL A 8 -16.09 -5.93 17.89
CA VAL A 8 -15.24 -5.71 16.71
C VAL A 8 -14.71 -7.05 16.22
N VAL A 9 -15.27 -7.55 15.13
CA VAL A 9 -14.77 -8.76 14.45
C VAL A 9 -14.06 -8.36 13.15
N TRP A 10 -12.91 -9.00 12.90
CA TRP A 10 -12.19 -8.80 11.65
C TRP A 10 -12.98 -9.42 10.50
N HIS A 11 -13.35 -8.60 9.51
CA HIS A 11 -13.96 -9.08 8.29
C HIS A 11 -12.88 -9.70 7.37
N HIS A 12 -13.00 -11.00 7.09
CA HIS A 12 -12.09 -11.68 6.17
C HIS A 12 -12.48 -11.37 4.71
N ALA A 13 -11.60 -10.68 3.99
CA ALA A 13 -11.81 -10.40 2.57
C ALA A 13 -11.65 -11.67 1.72
N THR A 14 -12.57 -11.89 0.77
CA THR A 14 -12.51 -13.01 -0.21
C THR A 14 -11.28 -12.94 -1.11
N VAL A 15 -10.72 -11.74 -1.33
CA VAL A 15 -9.45 -11.54 -2.02
C VAL A 15 -8.38 -11.20 -1.00
N THR A 16 -7.63 -12.22 -0.60
CA THR A 16 -6.51 -12.04 0.33
C THR A 16 -5.32 -11.37 -0.35
N ARG A 17 -4.42 -10.80 0.45
CA ARG A 17 -3.17 -10.22 -0.03
C ARG A 17 -2.32 -11.27 -0.74
N GLU A 18 -2.25 -12.47 -0.18
CA GLU A 18 -1.46 -13.59 -0.70
C GLU A 18 -2.00 -14.04 -2.06
N ARG A 19 -3.34 -14.10 -2.22
CA ARG A 19 -3.98 -14.40 -3.51
C ARG A 19 -3.63 -13.34 -4.56
N ARG A 20 -3.66 -12.05 -4.20
CA ARG A 20 -3.32 -10.95 -5.10
C ARG A 20 -1.85 -10.97 -5.50
N GLN A 21 -0.95 -11.20 -4.54
CA GLN A 21 0.50 -11.29 -4.79
C GLN A 21 0.86 -12.49 -5.67
N LYS A 22 0.22 -13.65 -5.45
CA LYS A 22 0.40 -14.83 -6.31
C LYS A 22 -0.07 -14.56 -7.74
N LEU A 23 -1.19 -13.86 -7.92
CA LEU A 23 -1.71 -13.49 -9.24
C LEU A 23 -0.76 -12.53 -9.97
N ASN A 24 -0.19 -11.55 -9.26
CA ASN A 24 0.70 -10.54 -9.86
C ASN A 24 2.16 -11.00 -9.97
N GLY A 25 2.54 -12.11 -9.34
CA GLY A 25 3.92 -12.62 -9.36
C GLY A 25 4.91 -11.83 -8.50
N HIS A 26 4.45 -10.88 -7.68
CA HIS A 26 5.31 -10.06 -6.82
C HIS A 26 4.57 -9.60 -5.54
N GLN A 27 5.33 -9.19 -4.52
CA GLN A 27 4.79 -8.59 -3.31
C GLN A 27 4.31 -7.15 -3.55
N SER A 28 3.28 -6.74 -2.80
CA SER A 28 2.79 -5.36 -2.80
C SER A 28 3.55 -4.54 -1.75
N PHE A 29 3.93 -3.30 -2.10
CA PHE A 29 4.59 -2.37 -1.20
C PHE A 29 4.06 -0.95 -1.43
N VAL A 30 4.31 -0.06 -0.46
CA VAL A 30 4.04 1.38 -0.58
C VAL A 30 5.38 2.10 -0.52
N LEU A 31 5.67 2.91 -1.55
CA LEU A 31 6.82 3.79 -1.56
C LEU A 31 6.35 5.22 -1.30
N TRP A 32 6.70 5.75 -0.12
CA TRP A 32 6.26 7.07 0.32
C TRP A 32 7.39 8.09 0.20
N PHE A 33 7.34 8.94 -0.83
CA PHE A 33 8.30 10.02 -1.01
C PHE A 33 7.97 11.22 -0.11
N THR A 34 8.93 11.65 0.72
CA THR A 34 8.83 12.88 1.54
C THR A 34 9.92 13.87 1.17
N GLY A 35 9.72 15.15 1.49
CA GLY A 35 10.67 16.23 1.18
C GLY A 35 9.99 17.57 0.90
N LEU A 36 10.78 18.64 0.93
CA LEU A 36 10.34 20.02 0.69
C LEU A 36 9.73 20.21 -0.71
N SER A 37 8.93 21.26 -0.90
CA SER A 37 8.44 21.63 -2.24
C SER A 37 9.63 21.85 -3.19
N GLY A 38 9.53 21.37 -4.43
CA GLY A 38 10.62 21.44 -5.41
C GLY A 38 11.72 20.37 -5.26
N SER A 39 11.71 19.51 -4.24
CA SER A 39 12.73 18.48 -4.04
C SER A 39 12.66 17.28 -5.01
N GLY A 40 11.84 17.34 -6.06
CA GLY A 40 11.74 16.30 -7.08
C GLY A 40 10.89 15.07 -6.75
N LYS A 41 10.08 15.09 -5.66
CA LYS A 41 9.22 13.94 -5.26
C LYS A 41 8.34 13.42 -6.40
N SER A 42 7.59 14.30 -7.06
CA SER A 42 6.70 13.91 -8.16
C SER A 42 7.49 13.45 -9.38
N THR A 43 8.63 14.09 -9.69
CA THR A 43 9.52 13.68 -10.78
C THR A 43 9.98 12.23 -10.59
N LEU A 44 10.42 11.87 -9.39
CA LEU A 44 10.86 10.50 -9.10
C LEU A 44 9.69 9.52 -9.08
N ALA A 45 8.54 9.91 -8.53
CA ALA A 45 7.35 9.07 -8.52
C ALA A 45 6.90 8.68 -9.93
N HIS A 46 6.86 9.65 -10.87
CA HIS A 46 6.52 9.37 -12.27
C HIS A 46 7.55 8.50 -12.98
N ALA A 47 8.84 8.72 -12.76
CA ALA A 47 9.88 7.89 -13.37
C ALA A 47 9.84 6.43 -12.87
N VAL A 48 9.56 6.23 -11.57
CA VAL A 48 9.36 4.89 -11.00
C VAL A 48 8.12 4.23 -11.59
N GLU A 49 7.03 4.98 -11.73
CA GLU A 49 5.80 4.51 -12.35
C GLU A 49 6.06 4.07 -13.79
N GLU A 50 6.67 4.92 -14.63
CA GLU A 50 7.02 4.61 -16.03
C GLU A 50 7.89 3.36 -16.16
N ARG A 51 8.78 3.12 -15.19
CA ARG A 51 9.67 1.95 -15.19
C ARG A 51 8.96 0.65 -14.79
N LEU A 52 7.86 0.74 -14.05
CA LEU A 52 7.14 -0.40 -13.44
C LEU A 52 5.73 -0.62 -14.02
N HIS A 53 5.23 0.27 -14.89
CA HIS A 53 4.07 0.03 -15.76
C HIS A 53 4.28 -1.25 -16.59
#